data_AF-A0A6C0GBN5-F1
#
_entry.id   AF-A0A6C0GBN5-F1
#
_cell.length_a   1.000
_cell.length_b   1.000
_cell.length_c   1.000
_cell.angle_alpha   90.00
_cell.angle_beta   90.00
_cell.angle_gamma   90.00
#
_symmetry.space_group_name_H-M   'P 1'
#
loop_
_entity.id
_entity.type
_entity.pdbx_description
1 polymer ?
#
loop_
_entity_poly.entity_id
_entity_poly.type
_entity_poly.pdbx_seq_one_letter_code
_entity_poly.pdbx_strand_id
1 'polypeptide(L)' 'MLRSDSQKGFKVLDIRWEIERTFTWILNARRLNKDNEKSRRNSQSMVYLAMMPVLLNRLH' A
#
# COMPACT_ATOMS: atom_id res chain seq x y z
N MET A 1 -8.13 5.43 -10.05
CA MET A 1 -9.55 5.50 -10.46
C MET A 1 -9.78 4.41 -11.50
N LEU A 2 -10.47 3.34 -11.10
CA LEU A 2 -10.70 2.09 -11.84
C LEU A 2 -12.21 1.89 -12.10
N ARG A 3 -12.96 2.98 -12.27
CA ARG A 3 -14.41 2.89 -12.51
C ARG A 3 -14.66 2.65 -13.98
N SER A 4 -14.88 1.37 -14.31
CA SER A 4 -15.58 0.99 -15.53
C SER A 4 -17.08 1.18 -15.28
N ASP A 5 -17.57 2.41 -15.39
CA ASP A 5 -19.00 2.74 -15.20
C ASP A 5 -19.91 2.03 -16.21
N SER A 6 -19.34 1.37 -17.22
CA SER A 6 -20.07 0.61 -18.25
C SER A 6 -20.03 -0.91 -18.11
N GLN A 7 -19.37 -1.49 -17.09
CA GLN A 7 -19.37 -2.95 -16.90
C GLN A 7 -20.33 -3.42 -15.81
N LYS A 8 -21.26 -4.31 -16.19
CA LYS A 8 -22.02 -5.14 -15.23
C LYS A 8 -21.17 -6.36 -14.83
N GLY A 9 -20.76 -6.43 -13.57
CA GLY A 9 -20.08 -7.60 -12.99
C GLY A 9 -18.67 -7.31 -12.48
N PHE A 10 -18.06 -8.30 -11.82
CA PHE A 10 -16.69 -8.20 -11.30
C PHE A 10 -15.66 -8.47 -12.39
N LYS A 11 -14.89 -7.45 -12.78
CA LYS A 11 -13.70 -7.62 -13.63
C LYS A 11 -12.46 -7.78 -12.75
N VAL A 12 -11.77 -8.91 -12.91
CA VAL A 12 -10.43 -9.09 -12.37
C VAL A 12 -9.52 -8.07 -13.06
N LEU A 13 -8.79 -7.29 -12.27
CA LEU A 13 -7.79 -6.36 -12.79
C LEU A 13 -6.45 -7.06 -12.66
N ASP A 14 -5.69 -7.10 -13.75
CA ASP A 14 -4.43 -7.86 -13.78
C ASP A 14 -3.43 -7.38 -12.72
N ILE A 15 -3.46 -6.09 -12.38
CA ILE A 15 -2.57 -5.47 -11.39
C ILE A 15 -3.13 -5.45 -9.95
N ARG A 16 -4.29 -6.08 -9.71
CA ARG A 16 -4.99 -6.00 -8.41
C ARG A 16 -4.09 -6.52 -7.28
N TRP A 17 -3.49 -7.68 -7.50
CA TRP A 17 -2.74 -8.40 -6.47
C TRP A 17 -1.44 -7.69 -6.11
N GLU A 18 -0.80 -7.01 -7.05
CA GLU A 18 0.39 -6.20 -6.82
C GLU A 18 0.07 -5.00 -5.92
N ILE A 19 -1.04 -4.33 -6.19
CA ILE A 19 -1.51 -3.18 -5.41
C ILE A 19 -1.88 -3.63 -3.99
N GLU A 20 -2.69 -4.68 -3.86
CA GLU A 20 -3.14 -5.20 -2.56
C GLU A 20 -1.95 -5.72 -1.71
N ARG A 21 -0.96 -6.35 -2.36
CA ARG A 21 0.28 -6.78 -1.69
C ARG A 21 1.09 -5.60 -1.16
N THR A 22 1.18 -4.52 -1.94
CA THR A 22 1.84 -3.28 -1.51
C THR A 22 1.15 -2.70 -0.28
N PHE A 23 -0.20 -2.68 -0.26
CA PHE A 23 -0.96 -2.26 0.92
C PHE A 23 -0.77 -3.20 2.11
N THR A 24 -0.64 -4.50 1.87
CA THR A 24 -0.40 -5.48 2.94
C THR A 24 0.92 -5.19 3.66
N TRP A 25 2.00 -4.86 2.94
CA TRP A 25 3.28 -4.49 3.58
C TRP A 25 3.18 -3.22 4.42
N ILE A 26 2.48 -2.20 3.91
CA ILE A 26 2.28 -0.93 4.63
C ILE A 26 1.44 -1.16 5.89
N LEU A 27 0.36 -1.93 5.79
CA LEU A 27 -0.55 -2.21 6.91
C LEU A 27 0.03 -3.16 7.95
N ASN A 28 0.95 -4.04 7.55
CA ASN A 28 1.67 -4.94 8.46
C ASN A 28 2.62 -4.16 9.39
N ALA A 29 3.07 -2.96 8.99
CA ALA A 29 3.76 -2.06 9.91
C ALA A 29 2.75 -1.55 10.95
N ARG A 30 2.80 -2.11 12.17
CA ARG A 30 1.87 -1.81 13.29
C ARG A 30 1.58 -0.32 13.48
N ARG A 31 2.58 0.54 13.24
CA ARG A 31 2.48 2.00 13.40
C ARG A 31 1.59 2.67 12.33
N LEU A 32 1.45 2.09 11.15
CA LEU A 32 0.67 2.58 10.02
C LEU A 32 -0.75 2.01 9.97
N ASN A 33 -1.12 1.10 10.87
CA ASN A 33 -2.48 0.55 10.95
C ASN A 33 -3.55 1.65 11.18
N LYS A 34 -3.16 2.73 11.87
CA LYS A 34 -3.97 3.93 12.06
C LYS A 34 -3.13 5.17 11.78
N ASP A 35 -3.63 6.09 10.97
CA ASP A 35 -2.95 7.36 10.74
C ASP A 35 -3.06 8.23 11.99
N ASN A 36 -2.02 8.20 12.80
CA ASN A 36 -1.91 8.98 14.02
C ASN A 36 -1.04 10.24 13.82
N GLU A 37 -0.45 10.42 12.64
CA GLU A 37 0.47 11.51 12.34
C GLU A 37 -0.31 12.78 12.00
N LYS A 38 -0.18 13.84 12.82
CA LYS A 38 -0.81 15.14 12.53
C LYS A 38 -0.22 15.85 11.31
N SER A 39 1.02 15.51 10.95
CA SER A 39 1.77 16.13 9.85
C SER A 39 1.90 15.16 8.69
N ARG A 40 1.57 15.65 7.49
CA ARG A 40 1.74 14.89 6.24
C ARG A 40 3.18 14.43 6.03
N ARG A 41 4.18 15.25 6.42
CA ARG A 41 5.59 14.90 6.27
C ARG A 41 5.94 13.67 7.10
N ASN A 42 5.45 13.59 8.33
CA ASN A 42 5.76 12.44 9.17
C ASN A 42 5.04 11.18 8.67
N SER A 43 3.78 11.31 8.25
CA SER A 43 3.02 10.20 7.65
C SER A 43 3.76 9.63 6.42
N GLN A 44 4.29 10.48 5.55
CA GLN A 44 5.13 10.08 4.42
C GLN A 44 6.41 9.35 4.87
N SER A 45 7.13 9.91 5.85
CA SER A 45 8.33 9.27 6.40
C SER A 45 8.05 7.87 6.95
N MET A 46 6.91 7.66 7.62
CA MET A 46 6.53 6.34 8.14
C MET A 46 6.31 5.33 7.01
N VAL A 47 5.69 5.73 5.90
CA VAL A 47 5.51 4.85 4.73
C VAL A 47 6.86 4.43 4.14
N TYR A 48 7.82 5.37 4.01
CA TYR A 48 9.16 5.02 3.53
C TYR A 48 9.87 4.03 4.46
N LEU A 49 9.79 4.24 5.77
CA LEU A 49 10.37 3.32 6.76
C LEU A 49 9.74 1.93 6.70
N ALA A 50 8.43 1.83 6.48
CA ALA A 50 7.75 0.54 6.32
C ALA A 50 8.21 -0.23 5.07
N MET A 51 8.61 0.48 4.01
CA MET A 51 9.09 -0.14 2.76
C MET A 51 10.57 -0.52 2.78
N MET A 52 11.41 0.12 3.61
CA MET A 52 12.83 -0.21 3.74
C MET A 52 13.13 -1.71 3.94
N PRO A 53 12.54 -2.43 4.90
CA PRO A 53 12.82 -3.85 5.09
C PRO A 53 12.38 -4.72 3.90
N VAL A 54 11.29 -4.34 3.21
CA VAL A 54 10.83 -5.05 2.01
C VAL A 54 11.83 -4.90 0.87
N LEU A 55 12.41 -3.71 0.70
CA LEU A 55 13.42 -3.45 -0.32
C LEU A 55 14.74 -4.14 0.02
N LEU A 56 15.17 -4.12 1.28
CA LEU A 56 16.38 -4.82 1.73
C LEU A 56 16.27 -6.33 1.52
N ASN A 57 15.12 -6.94 1.84
CA ASN A 57 14.87 -8.37 1.60
C ASN A 57 14.84 -8.77 0.11
N ARG A 58 14.75 -7.80 -0.81
CA ARG A 58 14.79 -8.05 -2.27
C ARG A 58 16.18 -7.91 -2.87
N LEU A 59 17.10 -7.26 -2.15
CA LEU A 59 18.48 -7.07 -2.58
C LEU A 59 19.39 -8.26 -2.25
N HIS A 60 18.93 -9.14 -1.36
CA HIS A 60 19.64 -10.34 -0.94
C HIS A 60 19.14 -11.55 -1.74
#